data_AF-A0A3Q8VT20-F1
#
_entry.id   AF-A0A3Q8VT20-F1
#
_cell.length_a   1.000
_cell.length_b   1.000
_cell.length_c   1.000
_cell.angle_alpha   90.00
_cell.angle_beta   90.00
_cell.angle_gamma   90.00
#
_symmetry.space_group_name_H-M   'P 1'
#
loop_
_entity.id
_entity.type
_entity.pdbx_description
1 polymer ?
#
loop_
_entity_poly.entity_id
_entity_poly.type
_entity_poly.pdbx_seq_one_letter_code
_entity_poly.pdbx_strand_id
1 'polypeptide(L)'
;MRTRTKLTTVLASGTLAAGLLFGGASSASAATAQTCYGGAVDFSTTNKVWPAYPQWRTTSTRCADVNVKATVGAYVQACFYQGAGEPHKCYAKRWLSQGVWDTAVTDVLNGKKFYLKFDRSTWGKVAY
;
A
#
# COMPACT_ATOMS: atom_id res chain seq x y z
N MET A 1 68.64 13.69 -25.10
CA MET A 1 68.47 14.83 -26.03
C MET A 1 67.46 14.37 -27.09
N ARG A 2 66.27 14.94 -27.35
CA ARG A 2 65.77 16.34 -27.47
C ARG A 2 64.24 16.28 -27.21
N THR A 3 63.67 16.96 -26.20
CA THR A 3 62.90 18.24 -26.25
C THR A 3 61.75 18.27 -27.27
N ARG A 4 60.55 18.83 -27.07
CA ARG A 4 59.72 19.42 -25.99
C ARG A 4 58.42 19.88 -26.70
N THR A 5 57.31 20.06 -25.96
CA THR A 5 56.14 20.96 -26.25
C THR A 5 55.14 20.52 -27.35
N LYS A 6 53.81 20.64 -27.18
CA LYS A 6 53.05 21.84 -26.75
C LYS A 6 51.80 21.51 -25.91
N LEU A 7 51.59 22.32 -24.87
CA LEU A 7 50.32 22.55 -24.17
C LEU A 7 49.49 23.57 -24.95
N THR A 8 48.18 23.37 -25.02
CA THR A 8 47.25 24.48 -25.28
C THR A 8 45.97 24.26 -24.48
N THR A 9 45.81 25.14 -23.49
CA THR A 9 44.68 25.32 -22.59
C THR A 9 43.48 25.89 -23.36
N VAL A 10 42.26 25.36 -23.12
CA VAL A 10 41.01 26.07 -23.41
C VAL A 10 40.23 26.18 -22.11
N LEU A 11 40.17 27.40 -21.57
CA LEU A 11 39.23 27.83 -20.55
C LEU A 11 37.86 28.04 -21.22
N ALA A 12 36.83 27.37 -20.70
CA ALA A 12 35.45 27.76 -20.93
C ALA A 12 34.75 27.83 -19.57
N SER A 13 34.67 29.04 -19.04
CA SER A 13 33.83 29.39 -17.90
C SER A 13 32.37 29.30 -18.32
N GLY A 14 31.60 28.43 -17.68
CA GLY A 14 30.15 28.34 -17.82
C GLY A 14 29.53 28.16 -16.44
N THR A 15 29.21 29.26 -15.78
CA THR A 15 28.32 29.32 -14.62
C THR A 15 26.93 28.83 -14.99
N LEU A 16 26.35 27.95 -14.17
CA LEU A 16 24.94 27.83 -13.76
C LEU A 16 24.60 26.35 -13.50
N ALA A 17 24.77 25.93 -12.25
CA ALA A 17 24.07 24.76 -11.73
C ALA A 17 23.50 25.11 -10.36
N ALA A 18 22.43 25.89 -10.36
CA ALA A 18 21.42 25.83 -9.30
C ALA A 18 20.72 24.47 -9.42
N GLY A 19 21.38 23.42 -8.94
CA GLY A 19 20.92 22.03 -8.98
C GLY A 19 20.22 21.64 -7.69
N LEU A 20 18.98 22.10 -7.55
CA LEU A 20 17.85 21.36 -6.99
C LEU A 20 18.13 20.52 -5.73
N LEU A 21 17.75 21.08 -4.58
CA LEU A 21 17.42 20.31 -3.36
C LEU A 21 16.20 19.40 -3.65
N PHE A 22 16.39 18.27 -4.31
CA PHE A 22 15.43 17.16 -4.29
C PHE A 22 15.72 16.29 -3.07
N GLY A 23 15.26 16.72 -1.89
CA GLY A 23 15.36 15.93 -0.68
C GLY A 23 14.11 16.10 0.16
N GLY A 24 13.19 15.12 0.13
CA GLY A 24 12.11 15.09 1.13
C GLY A 24 10.92 14.16 0.87
N ALA A 25 10.62 13.75 -0.37
CA ALA A 25 9.36 13.04 -0.65
C ALA A 25 9.37 11.55 -0.24
N SER A 26 10.53 10.89 -0.15
CA SER A 26 10.61 9.44 0.09
C SER A 26 10.38 9.04 1.56
N SER A 27 10.65 9.94 2.51
CA SER A 27 10.60 9.61 3.95
C SER A 27 9.17 9.56 4.49
N ALA A 28 8.27 10.41 3.97
CA ALA A 28 6.87 10.45 4.42
C ALA A 28 6.09 9.20 4.01
N SER A 29 6.28 8.71 2.78
CA SER A 29 5.60 7.50 2.28
C SER A 29 6.09 6.22 2.97
N ALA A 30 7.39 6.14 3.29
CA ALA A 30 7.93 5.02 4.05
C ALA A 30 7.40 5.01 5.50
N ALA A 31 7.30 6.19 6.14
CA ALA A 31 6.77 6.31 7.50
C ALA A 31 5.27 5.98 7.59
N THR A 32 4.47 6.37 6.60
CA THR A 32 3.05 6.01 6.54
C THR A 32 2.87 4.51 6.29
N ALA A 33 3.63 3.91 5.39
CA ALA A 33 3.61 2.45 5.17
C ALA A 33 4.02 1.68 6.44
N GLN A 34 5.04 2.16 7.16
CA GLN A 34 5.48 1.56 8.43
C GLN A 34 4.40 1.68 9.52
N THR A 35 3.71 2.81 9.61
CA THR A 35 2.59 3.01 10.54
C THR A 35 1.38 2.14 10.18
N CYS A 36 1.09 2.02 8.88
CA CYS A 36 0.02 1.19 8.34
C CYS A 36 0.25 -0.29 8.69
N TYR A 37 1.37 -0.86 8.24
CA TYR A 37 1.67 -2.28 8.45
C TYR A 37 2.03 -2.61 9.91
N GLY A 38 2.56 -1.63 10.68
CA GLY A 38 2.80 -1.78 12.11
C GLY A 38 1.52 -1.95 12.92
N GLY A 39 0.39 -1.44 12.42
CA GLY A 39 -0.94 -1.63 13.01
C GLY A 39 -1.71 -2.85 12.49
N ALA A 40 -1.06 -3.72 11.70
CA ALA A 40 -1.72 -4.85 11.08
C ALA A 40 -2.26 -5.84 12.11
N VAL A 41 -3.45 -6.39 11.83
CA VAL A 41 -4.11 -7.40 12.67
C VAL A 41 -4.07 -8.76 11.99
N ASP A 42 -4.05 -9.81 12.79
CA ASP A 42 -4.25 -11.18 12.28
C ASP A 42 -5.66 -11.36 11.72
N PHE A 43 -5.74 -12.14 10.66
CA PHE A 43 -7.00 -12.60 10.10
C PHE A 43 -6.96 -14.09 9.78
N SER A 44 -8.13 -14.70 9.87
CA SER A 44 -8.43 -16.02 9.35
C SER A 44 -9.87 -16.01 8.85
N THR A 45 -10.11 -16.56 7.66
CA THR A 45 -11.44 -16.54 7.07
C THR A 45 -12.34 -17.62 7.68
N THR A 46 -13.60 -17.27 7.94
CA THR A 46 -14.68 -18.23 8.19
C THR A 46 -15.62 -18.19 7.00
N ASN A 47 -15.88 -19.34 6.36
CA ASN A 47 -16.66 -19.42 5.11
C ASN A 47 -16.14 -18.44 4.03
N LYS A 48 -14.81 -18.30 3.94
CA LYS A 48 -14.12 -17.38 3.02
C LYS A 48 -14.40 -15.90 3.27
N VAL A 49 -14.86 -15.53 4.47
CA VAL A 49 -15.15 -14.15 4.86
C VAL A 49 -14.33 -13.77 6.09
N TRP A 50 -13.81 -12.53 6.11
CA TRP A 50 -13.21 -11.96 7.31
C TRP A 50 -13.57 -10.47 7.49
N PRO A 51 -13.87 -10.02 8.72
CA PRO A 51 -14.17 -10.86 9.88
C PRO A 51 -15.47 -11.67 9.62
N ALA A 52 -15.68 -12.73 10.40
CA ALA A 52 -16.86 -13.57 10.23
C ALA A 52 -18.13 -12.73 10.45
N TYR A 53 -19.10 -12.82 9.53
CA TYR A 53 -20.39 -12.14 9.69
C TYR A 53 -21.05 -12.52 11.03
N PRO A 54 -21.66 -11.58 11.77
CA PRO A 54 -21.98 -10.18 11.43
C PRO A 54 -20.93 -9.16 11.89
N GLN A 55 -19.69 -9.58 12.12
CA GLN A 55 -18.64 -8.68 12.59
C GLN A 55 -18.13 -7.76 11.47
N TRP A 56 -17.51 -6.66 11.87
CA TRP A 56 -16.95 -5.65 10.97
C TRP A 56 -15.58 -5.20 11.46
N ARG A 57 -14.75 -4.73 10.53
CA ARG A 57 -13.62 -3.85 10.85
C ARG A 57 -13.95 -2.43 10.44
N THR A 58 -13.27 -1.46 11.06
CA THR A 58 -13.44 -0.04 10.77
C THR A 58 -12.12 0.51 10.27
N THR A 59 -12.11 1.10 9.08
CA THR A 59 -10.92 1.76 8.51
C THR A 59 -10.38 2.83 9.46
N SER A 60 -9.06 2.96 9.51
CA SER A 60 -8.35 3.84 10.43
C SER A 60 -7.44 4.79 9.67
N THR A 61 -7.02 5.87 10.33
CA THR A 61 -6.09 6.85 9.75
C THR A 61 -4.68 6.29 9.51
N ARG A 62 -4.42 5.03 9.85
CA ARG A 62 -3.10 4.39 9.67
C ARG A 62 -2.81 4.06 8.22
N CYS A 63 -3.84 3.75 7.43
CA CYS A 63 -3.72 3.33 6.04
C CYS A 63 -4.71 4.12 5.18
N ALA A 64 -4.27 4.56 4.00
CA ALA A 64 -5.18 5.11 2.99
C ALA A 64 -5.99 4.00 2.28
N ASP A 65 -5.54 2.75 2.40
CA ASP A 65 -6.02 1.58 1.68
C ASP A 65 -6.26 0.42 2.64
N VAL A 66 -6.99 -0.61 2.19
CA VAL A 66 -7.02 -1.90 2.88
C VAL A 66 -6.00 -2.83 2.24
N ASN A 67 -4.94 -3.13 2.97
CA ASN A 67 -3.85 -4.00 2.53
C ASN A 67 -3.91 -5.35 3.24
N VAL A 68 -3.59 -6.41 2.52
CA VAL A 68 -3.68 -7.79 2.98
C VAL A 68 -2.37 -8.51 2.65
N LYS A 69 -1.84 -9.23 3.64
CA LYS A 69 -0.77 -10.20 3.46
C LYS A 69 -1.35 -11.59 3.70
N ALA A 70 -1.79 -12.23 2.63
CA ALA A 70 -2.40 -13.55 2.70
C ALA A 70 -1.35 -14.66 2.65
N THR A 71 -1.49 -15.69 3.49
CA THR A 71 -0.58 -16.85 3.50
C THR A 71 -0.76 -17.72 2.27
N VAL A 72 -1.96 -17.73 1.69
CA VAL A 72 -2.29 -18.37 0.41
C VAL A 72 -2.89 -17.31 -0.49
N GLY A 73 -2.39 -17.20 -1.72
CA GLY A 73 -2.90 -16.25 -2.71
C GLY A 73 -4.36 -16.50 -3.05
N ALA A 74 -5.14 -15.42 -3.20
CA ALA A 74 -6.59 -15.48 -3.31
C ALA A 74 -7.15 -14.24 -4.00
N TYR A 75 -8.32 -14.38 -4.63
CA TYR A 75 -9.10 -13.21 -5.02
C TYR A 75 -9.85 -12.67 -3.81
N VAL A 76 -9.64 -11.39 -3.51
CA VAL A 76 -10.33 -10.68 -2.43
C VAL A 76 -11.32 -9.66 -2.98
N GLN A 77 -12.43 -9.48 -2.30
CA GLN A 77 -13.42 -8.43 -2.54
C GLN A 77 -13.66 -7.67 -1.23
N ALA A 78 -13.44 -6.35 -1.24
CA ALA A 78 -13.79 -5.51 -0.10
C ALA A 78 -15.24 -5.01 -0.22
N CYS A 79 -15.99 -5.14 0.87
CA CYS A 79 -17.39 -4.75 0.95
C CYS A 79 -17.63 -3.83 2.13
N PHE A 80 -18.20 -2.66 1.86
CA PHE A 80 -18.43 -1.61 2.85
C PHE A 80 -19.89 -1.49 3.23
N TYR A 81 -20.15 -1.39 4.52
CA TYR A 81 -21.47 -1.13 5.07
C TYR A 81 -21.94 0.28 4.66
N GLN A 82 -23.17 0.37 4.17
CA GLN A 82 -23.78 1.64 3.71
C GLN A 82 -24.86 2.16 4.66
N GLY A 83 -25.31 1.35 5.63
CA GLY A 83 -26.45 1.67 6.47
C GLY A 83 -27.32 0.45 6.67
N ALA A 84 -28.23 0.51 7.65
CA ALA A 84 -29.15 -0.58 7.89
C ALA A 84 -30.19 -0.61 6.76
N GLY A 85 -30.44 -1.78 6.18
CA GLY A 85 -31.36 -1.92 5.04
C GLY A 85 -30.76 -1.61 3.67
N GLU A 86 -29.54 -1.05 3.62
CA GLU A 86 -28.86 -0.74 2.37
C GLU A 86 -27.93 -1.88 1.92
N PRO A 87 -27.88 -2.21 0.62
CA PRO A 87 -26.92 -3.17 0.10
C PRO A 87 -25.48 -2.68 0.34
N HIS A 88 -24.61 -3.60 0.76
CA HIS A 88 -23.21 -3.29 0.96
C HIS A 88 -22.54 -2.90 -0.38
N LYS A 89 -21.72 -1.86 -0.37
CA LYS A 89 -20.92 -1.48 -1.55
C LYS A 89 -19.70 -2.39 -1.64
N CYS A 90 -19.74 -3.35 -2.55
CA CYS A 90 -18.62 -4.24 -2.82
C CYS A 90 -17.82 -3.78 -4.04
N TYR A 91 -16.50 -3.69 -3.89
CA TYR A 91 -15.58 -3.33 -4.97
C TYR A 91 -15.31 -4.53 -5.89
N ALA A 92 -14.62 -4.31 -7.01
CA ALA A 92 -14.18 -5.41 -7.88
C ALA A 92 -13.20 -6.34 -7.14
N LYS A 93 -13.19 -7.62 -7.52
CA LYS A 93 -12.23 -8.59 -6.97
C LYS A 93 -10.82 -8.24 -7.42
N ARG A 94 -9.85 -8.38 -6.52
CA ARG A 94 -8.42 -8.21 -6.81
C ARG A 94 -7.65 -9.46 -6.42
N TRP A 95 -6.66 -9.84 -7.21
CA TRP A 95 -5.75 -10.93 -6.85
C TRP A 95 -4.78 -10.46 -5.77
N LEU A 96 -4.63 -11.25 -4.72
CA LEU A 96 -3.59 -11.09 -3.70
C LEU A 96 -2.56 -12.20 -3.89
N SER A 97 -1.30 -11.80 -3.99
CA SER A 97 -0.17 -12.70 -4.06
C SER A 97 0.12 -13.31 -2.70
N GLN A 98 0.69 -14.51 -2.73
CA GLN A 98 1.02 -15.25 -1.52
C GLN A 98 2.20 -14.59 -0.77
N GLY A 99 2.03 -14.40 0.54
CA GLY A 99 3.11 -14.05 1.47
C GLY A 99 3.65 -12.62 1.35
N VAL A 100 3.01 -11.77 0.54
CA VAL A 100 3.41 -10.36 0.34
C VAL A 100 2.22 -9.44 0.62
N TRP A 101 2.51 -8.17 0.92
CA TRP A 101 1.47 -7.16 1.07
C TRP A 101 0.91 -6.77 -0.29
N ASP A 102 -0.40 -6.93 -0.47
CA ASP A 102 -1.13 -6.48 -1.64
C ASP A 102 -2.38 -5.69 -1.23
N THR A 103 -2.87 -4.84 -2.12
CA THR A 103 -3.99 -3.95 -1.84
C THR A 103 -5.33 -4.56 -2.27
N ALA A 104 -6.23 -4.76 -1.30
CA ALA A 104 -7.58 -5.25 -1.56
C ALA A 104 -8.49 -4.16 -2.16
N VAL A 105 -8.36 -2.93 -1.66
CA VAL A 105 -9.08 -1.75 -2.12
C VAL A 105 -8.29 -0.48 -1.78
N THR A 106 -8.27 0.48 -2.69
CA THR A 106 -7.57 1.76 -2.51
C THR A 106 -8.51 2.88 -2.09
N ASP A 107 -7.94 3.97 -1.61
CA ASP A 107 -8.61 5.28 -1.40
C ASP A 107 -9.84 5.17 -0.49
N VAL A 108 -9.70 4.43 0.60
CA VAL A 108 -10.79 4.20 1.53
C VAL A 108 -10.86 5.33 2.56
N LEU A 109 -12.05 5.89 2.74
CA LEU A 109 -12.27 6.89 3.78
C LEU A 109 -12.14 6.25 5.17
N ASN A 110 -11.66 7.03 6.14
CA ASN A 110 -11.58 6.63 7.54
C ASN A 110 -12.97 6.40 8.16
N GLY A 111 -13.04 5.55 9.19
CA GLY A 111 -14.26 5.32 9.97
C GLY A 111 -15.33 4.50 9.25
N LYS A 112 -15.00 3.85 8.13
CA LYS A 112 -15.94 3.04 7.35
C LYS A 112 -15.89 1.58 7.78
N LYS A 113 -17.06 1.00 8.03
CA LYS A 113 -17.21 -0.41 8.39
C LYS A 113 -17.11 -1.28 7.14
N PHE A 114 -16.30 -2.33 7.19
CA PHE A 114 -16.07 -3.23 6.07
C PHE A 114 -15.83 -4.68 6.49
N TYR A 115 -15.93 -5.56 5.51
CA TYR A 115 -15.45 -6.94 5.54
C TYR A 115 -14.82 -7.31 4.19
N LEU A 116 -14.08 -8.40 4.18
CA LEU A 116 -13.41 -8.98 3.03
C LEU A 116 -14.03 -10.34 2.70
N LYS A 117 -14.31 -10.57 1.42
CA LYS A 117 -14.68 -11.89 0.87
C LYS A 117 -13.52 -12.42 0.05
N PHE A 118 -13.17 -13.66 0.27
CA PHE A 118 -12.15 -14.37 -0.47
C PHE A 118 -12.81 -15.46 -1.34
N ASP A 119 -12.16 -15.84 -2.43
CA ASP A 119 -12.60 -16.97 -3.26
C ASP A 119 -12.25 -18.34 -2.66
N ARG A 120 -11.34 -18.36 -1.68
CA ARG A 120 -10.92 -19.53 -0.91
C ARG A 120 -10.64 -19.19 0.56
N SER A 121 -10.51 -20.22 1.39
CA SER A 121 -10.10 -20.05 2.78
C SER A 121 -8.62 -19.64 2.84
N THR A 122 -8.31 -18.63 3.65
CA THR A 122 -6.94 -18.13 3.83
C THR A 122 -6.81 -17.41 5.19
N TRP A 123 -5.60 -17.09 5.58
CA TRP A 123 -5.24 -16.40 6.82
C TRP A 123 -3.99 -15.56 6.62
N GLY A 124 -3.67 -14.67 7.56
CA GLY A 124 -2.48 -13.83 7.50
C GLY A 124 -2.68 -12.51 8.24
N LYS A 125 -2.26 -11.40 7.63
CA LYS A 125 -2.39 -10.06 8.22
C LYS A 125 -3.23 -9.12 7.35
N VAL A 126 -3.96 -8.19 7.96
CA VAL A 126 -4.66 -7.09 7.29
C VAL A 126 -4.30 -5.77 7.97
N ALA A 127 -4.02 -4.73 7.18
CA ALA A 127 -3.79 -3.36 7.63
C ALA A 127 -4.82 -2.43 6.95
N TYR A 128 -5.44 -1.53 7.72
CA TYR A 128 -6.57 -0.69 7.28
C TYR A 128 -6.78 0.55 8.16
#